data_AF-A0A380VGW5-F1
#
_entry.id   AF-A0A380VGW5-F1
#
_cell.length_a   1.000
_cell.length_b   1.000
_cell.length_c   1.000
_cell.angle_alpha   90.00
_cell.angle_beta   90.00
_cell.angle_gamma   90.00
#
_symmetry.space_group_name_H-M   'P 1'
#
loop_
_entity.id
_entity.type
_entity.pdbx_description
1 polymer ?
#
loop_
_entity_poly.entity_id
_entity_poly.type
_entity_poly.pdbx_seq_one_letter_code
_entity_poly.pdbx_strand_id
1 'polypeptide(L)'
;MEAKRIDLQGEIRQPFKGIERMKFSFAWADYYHDEKGDGKTYISDNDPKYIKERKIKDAQALYGKPLARFTNRGFNGRIEFHHQPIGNLTGIWGAQYQTQKTRVSRIGPPPIWEMYRQLSANVK
;
A
#
# COMPACT_ATOMS: atom_id res chain seq x y z
N MET A 1 11.85 -2.00 -5.05
CA MET A 1 10.98 -2.04 -3.86
C MET A 1 11.61 -1.10 -2.87
N GLU A 2 10.87 -0.10 -2.38
CA GLU A 2 11.37 0.82 -1.36
C GLU A 2 10.37 0.83 -0.21
N ALA A 3 10.88 0.67 1.00
CA ALA A 3 10.08 0.66 2.22
C ALA A 3 10.71 1.63 3.21
N LYS A 4 9.92 2.61 3.65
CA LYS A 4 10.30 3.54 4.71
C LYS A 4 9.35 3.36 5.87
N ARG A 5 9.90 3.12 7.05
CA ARG A 5 9.14 2.99 8.28
C ARG A 5 9.82 3.75 9.40
N ILE A 6 9.02 4.49 10.14
CA ILE A 6 9.45 5.23 11.32
C ILE A 6 8.53 4.81 12.46
N ASP A 7 9.13 4.33 13.54
CA ASP A 7 8.44 4.00 14.78
C ASP A 7 9.02 4.85 15.90
N LEU A 8 8.16 5.51 16.66
CA LEU A 8 8.50 6.35 17.79
C LEU A 8 7.64 5.96 18.97
N GLN A 9 8.26 5.69 20.10
CA GLN A 9 7.58 5.32 21.34
C GLN A 9 8.21 6.06 22.51
N GLY A 10 7.40 6.42 23.49
CA GLY A 10 7.89 7.07 24.69
C GLY A 10 6.97 6.88 25.87
N GLU A 11 7.58 6.99 27.04
CA GLU A 11 6.91 6.95 28.34
C GLU A 11 7.33 8.18 29.14
N ILE A 12 6.34 8.84 29.75
CA ILE A 12 6.54 9.94 30.68
C ILE A 12 5.97 9.51 32.03
N ARG A 13 6.79 9.61 33.07
CA ARG A 13 6.40 9.30 34.45
C ARG A 13 5.93 10.54 35.17
N GLN A 14 4.85 10.41 35.94
CA GLN A 14 4.25 11.49 36.73
C GLN A 14 4.10 12.81 35.96
N PRO A 15 3.43 12.82 34.79
CA PRO A 15 3.30 14.03 33.99
C PRO A 15 2.56 15.15 34.75
N PHE A 16 1.61 14.79 35.62
CA PHE A 16 0.89 15.71 36.52
C PHE A 16 0.17 14.92 37.63
N LYS A 17 -0.29 15.63 38.67
CA LYS A 17 -1.00 15.04 39.82
C LYS A 17 -2.25 14.28 39.36
N GLY A 18 -2.43 13.04 39.83
CA GLY A 18 -3.54 12.16 39.42
C GLY A 18 -3.22 11.24 38.24
N ILE A 19 -2.07 11.38 37.56
CA ILE A 19 -1.62 10.47 36.50
C ILE A 19 -0.22 9.94 36.83
N GLU A 20 -0.08 8.64 36.89
CA GLU A 20 1.19 7.96 37.21
C GLU A 20 2.12 7.89 36.00
N ARG A 21 1.54 7.67 34.83
CA ARG A 21 2.29 7.38 33.61
C ARG A 21 1.49 7.74 32.38
N MET A 22 2.16 8.33 31.40
CA MET A 22 1.64 8.50 30.06
C MET A 22 2.54 7.75 29.08
N LYS A 23 1.95 6.94 28.20
CA LYS A 23 2.65 6.28 27.10
C LYS A 23 2.12 6.79 25.78
N PHE A 24 3.00 6.93 24.81
CA PHE A 24 2.63 7.27 23.45
C PHE A 24 3.41 6.41 22.46
N SER A 25 2.75 6.02 21.38
CA SER A 25 3.37 5.28 20.28
C SER A 25 2.85 5.82 18.95
N PHE A 26 3.77 6.14 18.05
CA PHE A 26 3.49 6.58 16.70
C PHE A 26 4.26 5.71 15.71
N ALA A 27 3.58 5.21 14.70
CA ALA A 27 4.17 4.42 13.63
C ALA A 27 3.69 4.95 12.28
N TRP A 28 4.62 5.23 11.39
CA TRP A 28 4.35 5.64 10.03
C TRP A 28 5.09 4.72 9.07
N ALA A 29 4.40 4.27 8.03
CA ALA A 29 4.95 3.42 6.99
C ALA A 29 4.55 3.96 5.61
N ASP A 30 5.53 4.09 4.71
CA ASP A 30 5.31 4.31 3.28
C ASP A 30 6.02 3.22 2.52
N TYR A 31 5.23 2.40 1.84
CA TYR A 31 5.67 1.25 1.09
C TYR A 31 5.31 1.43 -0.39
N TYR A 32 6.30 1.16 -1.23
CA TYR A 32 6.20 1.34 -2.68
C TYR A 32 6.88 0.17 -3.41
N HIS A 33 6.17 -0.42 -4.38
CA HIS A 33 6.79 -1.27 -5.37
C HIS A 33 6.24 -1.05 -6.78
N ASP A 34 7.14 -1.15 -7.75
CA ASP A 34 6.79 -1.27 -9.16
C ASP A 34 6.87 -2.74 -9.56
N GLU A 35 5.79 -3.25 -10.12
CA GLU A 35 5.80 -4.50 -10.88
C GLU A 35 6.36 -4.20 -12.26
N LYS A 36 7.58 -4.66 -12.53
CA LYS A 36 8.21 -4.54 -13.84
C LYS A 36 7.77 -5.69 -14.74
N GLY A 37 7.61 -5.42 -16.03
CA GLY A 37 7.35 -6.45 -17.03
C GLY A 37 8.51 -7.44 -17.10
N ASP A 38 8.18 -8.73 -17.05
CA ASP A 38 9.13 -9.85 -17.09
C ASP A 38 9.51 -10.29 -18.51
N GLY A 39 8.98 -9.60 -19.53
CA GLY A 39 9.22 -9.92 -20.94
C GLY A 39 8.39 -11.09 -21.45
N LYS A 40 7.50 -11.65 -20.62
CA LYS A 40 6.68 -12.82 -20.96
C LYS A 40 5.22 -12.41 -21.14
N THR A 41 4.51 -13.25 -21.87
CA THR A 41 3.10 -13.05 -22.18
C THR A 41 2.42 -14.39 -22.26
N TYR A 42 1.12 -14.40 -21.96
CA TYR A 42 0.30 -15.59 -22.12
C TYR A 42 0.04 -15.83 -23.61
N ILE A 43 0.59 -16.93 -24.11
CA ILE A 43 0.39 -17.43 -25.47
C ILE A 43 -0.53 -18.64 -25.38
N SER A 44 -1.68 -18.58 -26.06
CA SER A 44 -2.54 -19.74 -26.23
C SER A 44 -2.07 -20.55 -27.43
N ASP A 45 -2.17 -21.88 -27.36
CA ASP A 45 -1.84 -22.75 -28.48
C ASP A 45 -2.69 -22.43 -29.71
N ASN A 46 -3.93 -22.00 -29.50
CA ASN A 46 -4.87 -21.60 -30.56
C ASN A 46 -4.66 -20.17 -31.09
N ASP A 47 -3.70 -19.39 -30.56
CA ASP A 47 -3.45 -18.04 -31.09
C ASP A 47 -2.87 -18.12 -32.52
N PRO A 48 -3.38 -17.32 -33.48
CA PRO A 48 -2.77 -17.19 -34.81
C PRO A 48 -1.31 -16.74 -34.71
N LYS A 49 -0.44 -17.22 -35.63
CA LYS A 49 1.00 -16.93 -35.61
C LYS A 49 1.34 -15.43 -35.47
N TYR A 50 0.64 -14.57 -36.21
CA TYR A 50 0.84 -13.13 -36.18
C TYR A 50 0.47 -12.48 -34.83
N ILE A 51 -0.48 -13.05 -34.09
CA ILE A 51 -0.83 -12.61 -32.73
C ILE A 51 0.26 -13.06 -31.74
N LYS A 52 0.77 -14.28 -31.88
CA LYS A 52 1.85 -14.81 -31.03
C LYS A 52 3.10 -13.94 -31.13
N GLU A 53 3.54 -13.65 -32.35
CA GLU A 53 4.73 -12.80 -32.60
C GLU A 53 4.56 -11.38 -32.04
N ARG A 54 3.37 -10.78 -32.21
CA ARG A 54 3.08 -9.45 -31.66
C ARG A 54 3.08 -9.45 -30.13
N LYS A 55 2.43 -10.42 -29.49
CA LYS A 55 2.41 -10.56 -28.03
C LYS A 55 3.82 -10.69 -27.46
N ILE A 56 4.68 -11.51 -28.09
CA ILE A 56 6.07 -11.69 -27.67
C ILE A 56 6.86 -10.38 -27.81
N LYS A 57 6.70 -9.68 -28.94
CA LYS A 57 7.37 -8.40 -29.19
C LYS A 57 6.94 -7.32 -28.19
N ASP A 58 5.64 -7.21 -27.91
CA ASP A 58 5.10 -6.25 -26.95
C ASP A 58 5.60 -6.57 -25.53
N ALA A 59 5.63 -7.85 -25.15
CA ALA A 59 6.16 -8.27 -23.86
C ALA A 59 7.65 -7.94 -23.71
N GLN A 60 8.46 -8.24 -24.71
CA GLN A 60 9.88 -7.88 -24.75
C GLN A 60 10.08 -6.35 -24.69
N ALA A 61 9.23 -5.57 -25.36
CA ALA A 61 9.29 -4.11 -25.32
C ALA A 61 8.90 -3.52 -23.94
N LEU A 62 8.19 -4.29 -23.12
CA LEU A 62 7.81 -3.96 -21.74
C LEU A 62 8.77 -4.54 -20.70
N TYR A 63 9.78 -5.30 -21.12
CA TYR A 63 10.79 -5.88 -20.23
C TYR A 63 11.46 -4.78 -19.40
N GLY A 64 11.44 -4.95 -18.08
CA GLY A 64 12.04 -4.00 -17.13
C GLY A 64 11.29 -2.68 -16.94
N LYS A 65 10.21 -2.42 -17.70
CA LYS A 65 9.36 -1.23 -17.55
C LYS A 65 8.30 -1.45 -16.45
N PRO A 66 7.98 -0.44 -15.63
CA PRO A 66 6.94 -0.55 -14.61
C PRO A 66 5.56 -0.65 -15.27
N LEU A 67 4.87 -1.78 -15.06
CA LEU A 67 3.52 -2.04 -15.56
C LEU A 67 2.46 -1.60 -14.58
N ALA A 68 2.70 -1.87 -13.30
CA ALA A 68 1.83 -1.47 -12.22
C ALA A 68 2.66 -0.97 -11.05
N ARG A 69 2.08 -0.02 -10.33
CA ARG A 69 2.66 0.61 -9.16
C ARG A 69 1.70 0.45 -8.01
N PHE A 70 2.21 -0.14 -6.94
CA PHE A 70 1.47 -0.40 -5.73
C PHE A 70 2.07 0.45 -4.63
N THR A 71 1.24 1.28 -4.01
CA THR A 71 1.64 2.09 -2.86
C THR A 71 0.75 1.77 -1.68
N ASN A 72 1.35 1.62 -0.50
CA ASN A 72 0.66 1.40 0.75
C ASN A 72 1.23 2.37 1.79
N ARG A 73 0.37 3.25 2.30
CA ARG A 73 0.73 4.21 3.34
C ARG A 73 -0.08 3.92 4.60
N GLY A 74 0.60 3.74 5.71
CA GLY A 74 0.01 3.49 7.01
C GLY A 74 0.44 4.52 8.03
N PHE A 75 -0.48 4.93 8.89
CA PHE A 75 -0.19 5.68 10.11
C PHE A 75 -0.97 5.07 11.26
N ASN A 76 -0.30 4.91 12.41
CA ASN A 76 -0.89 4.47 13.66
C ASN A 76 -0.37 5.36 14.79
N GLY A 77 -1.25 5.95 15.57
CA GLY A 77 -0.94 6.69 16.78
C GLY A 77 -1.75 6.15 17.94
N ARG A 78 -1.11 5.97 19.09
CA ARG A 78 -1.77 5.59 20.35
C ARG A 78 -1.22 6.41 21.50
N ILE A 79 -2.10 6.83 22.39
CA ILE A 79 -1.76 7.48 23.66
C ILE A 79 -2.51 6.76 24.76
N GLU A 80 -1.83 6.48 25.87
CA GLU A 80 -2.36 5.79 27.04
C GLU A 80 -2.00 6.58 28.31
N PHE A 81 -2.98 6.77 29.19
CA PHE A 81 -2.86 7.47 30.46
C PHE A 81 -3.19 6.51 31.60
N HIS A 82 -2.23 6.31 32.50
CA HIS A 82 -2.42 5.55 33.73
C HIS A 82 -2.81 6.52 34.84
N HIS A 83 -4.05 6.46 35.29
CA HIS A 83 -4.51 7.32 36.36
C HIS A 83 -4.15 6.72 37.73
N GLN A 84 -3.86 7.59 38.70
CA GLN A 84 -3.73 7.20 40.10
C GLN A 84 -5.08 6.67 40.61
N PRO A 85 -5.12 5.72 41.54
CA PRO A 85 -6.37 5.27 42.14
C PRO A 85 -7.20 6.45 42.69
N ILE A 86 -8.42 6.65 42.16
CA ILE A 86 -9.37 7.66 42.65
C ILE A 86 -10.55 6.91 43.26
N GLY A 87 -10.51 6.71 44.59
CA GLY A 87 -11.43 5.80 45.27
C GLY A 87 -11.27 4.37 44.77
N ASN A 88 -12.35 3.77 44.27
CA ASN A 88 -12.34 2.41 43.70
C ASN A 88 -12.03 2.39 42.18
N LEU A 89 -11.89 3.55 41.54
CA LEU A 89 -11.53 3.60 40.13
C LEU A 89 -10.02 3.39 40.00
N THR A 90 -9.61 2.38 39.24
CA THR A 90 -8.24 2.12 38.80
C THR A 90 -8.26 1.68 37.35
N GLY A 91 -7.27 2.06 36.54
CA GLY A 91 -7.28 1.73 35.12
C GLY A 91 -6.42 2.61 34.23
N ILE A 92 -6.60 2.41 32.92
CA ILE A 92 -5.89 3.09 31.85
C ILE A 92 -6.92 3.70 30.91
N TRP A 93 -6.71 4.95 30.53
CA TRP A 93 -7.48 5.61 29.49
C TRP A 93 -6.63 5.73 28.25
N GLY A 94 -7.09 5.18 27.14
CA GLY A 94 -6.32 5.15 25.90
C GLY A 94 -7.15 5.62 24.71
N ALA A 95 -6.47 6.26 23.76
CA ALA A 95 -7.01 6.58 22.45
C ALA A 95 -6.06 6.07 21.36
N GLN A 96 -6.61 5.47 20.31
CA GLN A 96 -5.86 5.03 19.14
C GLN A 96 -6.50 5.61 17.88
N TYR A 97 -5.64 6.05 16.95
CA TYR A 97 -6.03 6.47 15.61
C TYR A 97 -5.15 5.75 14.58
N GLN A 98 -5.79 5.13 13.60
CA GLN A 98 -5.11 4.39 12.55
C GLN A 98 -5.70 4.71 11.18
N THR A 99 -4.84 4.92 10.19
CA THR A 99 -5.22 5.05 8.79
C THR A 99 -4.33 4.19 7.90
N GLN A 100 -4.94 3.58 6.89
CA GLN A 100 -4.23 2.85 5.85
C GLN A 100 -4.81 3.25 4.50
N LYS A 101 -3.94 3.66 3.58
CA LYS A 101 -4.30 4.00 2.21
C LYS A 101 -3.50 3.13 1.26
N THR A 102 -4.21 2.26 0.56
CA THR A 102 -3.65 1.43 -0.51
C THR A 102 -4.06 2.03 -1.84
N ARG A 103 -3.10 2.18 -2.76
CA ARG A 103 -3.36 2.63 -4.12
C ARG A 103 -2.71 1.68 -5.11
N VAL A 104 -3.44 1.37 -6.16
CA VAL A 104 -2.94 0.64 -7.32
C VAL A 104 -3.04 1.58 -8.51
N SER A 105 -1.92 1.83 -9.17
CA SER A 105 -1.87 2.63 -10.39
C SER A 105 -1.26 1.80 -11.49
N ARG A 106 -1.95 1.72 -12.62
CA ARG A 106 -1.42 1.07 -13.81
C ARG A 106 -0.66 2.10 -14.64
N ILE A 107 0.58 1.78 -14.99
CA ILE A 107 1.48 2.67 -15.74
C ILE A 107 1.71 2.11 -17.15
N GLY A 108 1.68 0.78 -17.30
CA GLY A 108 1.84 0.11 -18.59
C GLY A 108 0.64 0.32 -19.52
N PRO A 109 0.84 0.17 -20.84
CA PRO A 109 -0.22 0.29 -21.84
C PRO A 109 -1.35 -0.71 -21.56
N PRO A 110 -2.61 -0.38 -21.95
CA PRO A 110 -3.75 -1.29 -21.81
C PRO A 110 -3.48 -2.66 -22.43
N PRO A 111 -3.97 -3.77 -21.86
CA PRO A 111 -3.79 -5.06 -22.50
C PRO A 111 -4.60 -5.02 -23.80
N ILE A 112 -4.19 -5.86 -24.75
CA ILE A 112 -4.73 -5.86 -26.11
C ILE A 112 -6.27 -5.97 -26.12
N TRP A 113 -6.87 -6.77 -25.24
CA TRP A 113 -8.34 -6.92 -25.17
C TRP A 113 -9.06 -5.63 -24.74
N GLU A 114 -8.43 -4.78 -23.92
CA GLU A 114 -9.01 -3.51 -23.47
C GLU A 114 -8.94 -2.46 -24.58
N MET A 115 -7.87 -2.49 -25.39
CA MET A 115 -7.79 -1.69 -26.61
C MET A 115 -8.90 -2.05 -27.60
N TYR A 116 -9.15 -3.35 -27.83
CA TYR A 116 -10.27 -3.79 -28.66
C TYR A 116 -11.62 -3.34 -28.09
N ARG A 117 -11.81 -3.42 -26.76
CA ARG A 117 -13.03 -2.93 -26.10
C ARG A 117 -13.26 -1.44 -26.35
N GLN A 118 -12.23 -0.60 -26.20
CA GLN A 118 -12.31 0.85 -26.44
C GLN A 118 -12.58 1.19 -27.92
N LEU A 119 -11.90 0.50 -28.84
CA LEU A 119 -12.12 0.66 -30.28
C LEU A 119 -13.54 0.24 -30.68
N SER A 120 -14.07 -0.85 -30.13
CA SER A 120 -15.46 -1.28 -30.38
C SER A 120 -16.52 -0.38 -29.75
N ALA A 121 -16.18 0.33 -28.67
CA ALA A 121 -17.08 1.27 -28.00
C ALA A 121 -17.19 2.61 -28.75
N ASN A 122 -16.14 3.02 -29.47
CA ASN A 122 -16.11 4.23 -30.30
C ASN A 122 -16.66 4.02 -31.72
N VAL A 123 -17.15 2.82 -32.05
CA VAL A 123 -17.77 2.48 -33.35
C VAL A 123 -19.31 2.41 -33.24
N LYS A 124 -19.88 2.96 -32.16
CA LYS A 124 -21.31 3.27 -32.03
C LYS A 124 -21.54 4.76 -32.08
#